data_AF-A0A8T6GC25-F1
#
_entry.id   AF-A0A8T6GC25-F1
#
_cell.length_a   1.000
_cell.length_b   1.000
_cell.length_c   1.000
_cell.angle_alpha   90.00
_cell.angle_beta   90.00
_cell.angle_gamma   90.00
#
_symmetry.space_group_name_H-M   'P 1'
#
loop_
_entity.id
_entity.type
_entity.pdbx_description
1 polymer ?
#
loop_
_entity_poly.entity_id
_entity_poly.type
_entity_poly.pdbx_seq_one_letter_code
_entity_poly.pdbx_strand_id
1 'polypeptide(L)'
;MTTMQEKTAQLITTLTEKTSQNRIEWEKTPSERIYKVQFNGDAVFIREHEPSQLGNKAYSLSIVDDSGQVVEIIRQQPGDDNYTRLAQMYIVSRRSAEYNAEASLDRLLQELESR
;
A
#
# COMPACT_ATOMS: atom_id res chain seq x y z
N MET A 1 -6.49 -26.71 -9.52
CA MET A 1 -7.18 -25.53 -8.95
C MET A 1 -6.17 -24.86 -8.04
N THR A 2 -5.84 -23.59 -8.25
CA THR A 2 -4.96 -22.84 -7.33
C THR A 2 -5.71 -22.56 -6.04
N THR A 3 -5.08 -22.84 -4.90
CA THR A 3 -5.62 -22.54 -3.57
C THR A 3 -5.68 -21.03 -3.36
N MET A 4 -6.53 -20.59 -2.42
CA MET A 4 -6.61 -19.18 -2.03
C MET A 4 -5.24 -18.65 -1.56
N GLN A 5 -4.49 -19.49 -0.84
CA GLN A 5 -3.15 -19.16 -0.36
C GLN A 5 -2.15 -18.91 -1.50
N GLU A 6 -2.17 -19.74 -2.55
CA GLU A 6 -1.32 -19.55 -3.73
C GLU A 6 -1.65 -18.27 -4.49
N LYS A 7 -2.94 -17.96 -4.66
CA LYS A 7 -3.39 -16.71 -5.30
C LYS A 7 -2.94 -15.49 -4.51
N THR A 8 -3.06 -15.54 -3.19
CA THR A 8 -2.60 -14.48 -2.29
C THR A 8 -1.10 -14.27 -2.38
N ALA A 9 -0.29 -15.34 -2.35
CA ALA A 9 1.15 -15.24 -2.47
C ALA A 9 1.58 -14.66 -3.84
N GLN A 10 0.90 -15.07 -4.91
CA GLN A 10 1.12 -14.54 -6.26
C GLN A 10 0.75 -13.06 -6.35
N LEU A 11 -0.36 -12.64 -5.75
CA LEU A 11 -0.77 -11.23 -5.71
C LEU A 11 0.26 -10.37 -4.98
N ILE A 12 0.69 -10.79 -3.79
CA ILE A 12 1.71 -10.06 -3.00
C ILE A 12 3.00 -9.93 -3.81
N THR A 13 3.46 -11.03 -4.42
CA THR A 13 4.68 -11.02 -5.24
C THR A 13 4.56 -10.04 -6.39
N THR A 14 3.46 -10.10 -7.15
CA THR A 14 3.21 -9.23 -8.30
C THR A 14 3.11 -7.76 -7.89
N LEU A 15 2.35 -7.44 -6.83
CA LEU A 15 2.21 -6.08 -6.33
C LEU A 15 3.55 -5.52 -5.86
N THR A 16 4.36 -6.31 -5.15
CA THR A 16 5.68 -5.87 -4.67
C THR A 16 6.62 -5.58 -5.83
N GLU A 17 6.65 -6.43 -6.84
CA GLU A 17 7.46 -6.22 -8.05
C GLU A 17 7.04 -4.97 -8.81
N LYS A 18 5.74 -4.82 -9.08
CA LYS A 18 5.21 -3.66 -9.82
C LYS A 18 5.39 -2.36 -9.04
N THR A 19 5.21 -2.39 -7.72
CA THR A 19 5.46 -1.24 -6.84
C THR A 19 6.93 -0.85 -6.86
N SER A 20 7.85 -1.82 -6.77
CA SER A 20 9.30 -1.56 -6.78
C SER A 20 9.80 -1.02 -8.13
N GLN A 21 9.07 -1.29 -9.21
CA GLN A 21 9.34 -0.78 -10.56
C GLN A 21 8.64 0.55 -10.84
N ASN A 22 8.00 1.18 -9.84
CA ASN A 22 7.16 2.38 -10.01
C ASN A 22 6.09 2.23 -11.10
N ARG A 23 5.57 1.02 -11.29
CA ARG A 23 4.48 0.72 -12.25
C ARG A 23 3.09 0.79 -11.61
N ILE A 24 3.04 1.08 -10.32
CA ILE A 24 1.81 1.32 -9.56
C ILE A 24 1.96 2.68 -8.91
N GLU A 25 0.95 3.52 -9.11
CA GLU A 25 0.82 4.79 -8.42
C GLU A 25 -0.04 4.58 -7.17
N TRP A 26 0.59 4.74 -6.00
CA TRP A 26 -0.10 4.62 -4.73
C TRP A 26 -0.63 5.98 -4.29
N GLU A 27 -1.89 6.00 -3.87
CA GLU A 27 -2.52 7.20 -3.33
C GLU A 27 -2.47 7.18 -1.80
N LYS A 28 -2.18 8.35 -1.23
CA LYS A 28 -2.31 8.58 0.21
C LYS A 28 -3.80 8.57 0.59
N THR A 29 -4.14 7.88 1.67
CA THR A 29 -5.50 7.96 2.25
C THR A 29 -5.54 8.99 3.38
N PRO A 30 -6.75 9.42 3.82
CA PRO A 30 -6.87 10.30 4.98
C PRO A 30 -6.30 9.70 6.28
N SER A 31 -6.23 8.38 6.37
CA SER A 31 -5.62 7.69 7.50
C SER A 31 -4.11 7.67 7.37
N GLU A 32 -3.43 8.12 8.43
CA GLU A 32 -1.98 7.94 8.52
C GLU A 32 -1.62 6.46 8.39
N ARG A 33 -0.52 6.19 7.67
CA ARG A 33 0.02 4.84 7.46
C ARG A 33 -0.86 3.89 6.64
N ILE A 34 -1.76 4.43 5.81
CA ILE A 34 -2.52 3.65 4.83
C ILE A 34 -2.38 4.26 3.44
N TYR A 35 -2.00 3.42 2.48
CA TYR A 35 -1.91 3.76 1.07
C TYR A 35 -2.80 2.83 0.26
N LYS A 36 -3.38 3.35 -0.81
CA LYS A 36 -4.32 2.61 -1.67
C LYS A 36 -3.88 2.60 -3.12
N VAL A 37 -4.30 1.58 -3.85
CA VAL A 37 -4.29 1.51 -5.31
C VAL A 37 -5.60 0.89 -5.78
N GLN A 38 -6.11 1.33 -6.93
CA GLN A 38 -7.35 0.81 -7.51
C GLN A 38 -7.07 0.05 -8.83
N PHE A 39 -7.74 -1.08 -9.01
CA PHE A 39 -7.69 -1.93 -10.21
C PHE A 39 -9.10 -2.34 -10.62
N ASN A 40 -9.59 -1.85 -11.76
CA ASN A 40 -10.86 -2.29 -12.37
C ASN A 40 -12.06 -2.36 -11.39
N GLY A 41 -12.19 -1.39 -10.49
CA GLY A 41 -13.25 -1.35 -9.48
C GLY A 41 -12.77 -1.78 -8.09
N ASP A 42 -11.95 -2.84 -8.02
CA ASP A 42 -11.36 -3.33 -6.78
C ASP A 42 -10.27 -2.38 -6.27
N ALA A 43 -10.03 -2.38 -4.96
CA ALA A 43 -8.97 -1.61 -4.34
C ALA A 43 -8.11 -2.47 -3.41
N VAL A 44 -6.82 -2.14 -3.37
CA VAL A 44 -5.86 -2.74 -2.45
C VAL A 44 -5.33 -1.66 -1.51
N PHE A 45 -5.37 -1.96 -0.21
CA PHE A 45 -4.85 -1.09 0.83
C PHE A 45 -3.66 -1.75 1.51
N ILE A 46 -2.53 -1.04 1.58
CA ILE A 46 -1.37 -1.44 2.37
C ILE A 46 -1.31 -0.57 3.64
N ARG A 47 -1.17 -1.21 4.80
CA ARG A 47 -1.15 -0.55 6.10
C ARG A 47 0.07 -0.99 6.91
N GLU A 48 0.70 -0.03 7.58
CA GLU A 48 1.63 -0.28 8.70
C GLU A 48 0.85 -0.15 10.02
N HIS A 49 0.97 -1.15 10.88
CA HIS A 49 0.40 -1.13 12.23
C HIS A 49 1.43 -0.61 13.22
N GLU A 50 0.95 0.00 14.30
CA GLU A 50 1.80 0.40 15.43
C GLU A 50 2.64 -0.80 15.91
N PRO A 51 3.89 -0.57 16.34
CA PRO A 51 4.72 -1.63 16.88
C PRO A 51 4.01 -2.35 18.02
N SER A 52 4.12 -3.68 18.05
CA SER A 52 3.73 -4.42 19.24
C SER A 52 4.67 -4.08 20.41
N GLN A 53 4.40 -4.58 21.62
CA GLN A 53 5.28 -4.39 22.77
C GLN A 53 6.73 -4.85 22.53
N LEU A 54 6.98 -5.66 21.49
CA LEU A 54 8.29 -6.14 21.07
C LEU A 54 9.02 -5.17 20.11
N GLY A 55 8.46 -3.99 19.83
CA GLY A 55 9.08 -2.93 19.02
C GLY A 55 9.07 -3.17 17.51
N ASN A 56 8.56 -4.32 17.05
CA ASN A 56 8.49 -4.61 15.63
C ASN A 56 7.16 -4.16 15.02
N LYS A 57 7.24 -3.54 13.84
CA LYS A 57 6.09 -3.14 13.02
C LYS A 57 5.46 -4.37 12.37
N ALA A 58 4.14 -4.37 12.24
CA ALA A 58 3.40 -5.34 11.43
C ALA A 58 2.79 -4.64 10.22
N TYR A 59 2.54 -5.40 9.15
CA TYR A 59 1.95 -4.88 7.93
C TYR A 59 0.72 -5.69 7.55
N SER A 60 -0.23 -5.04 6.89
CA SER A 60 -1.35 -5.76 6.29
C SER A 60 -1.71 -5.26 4.92
N LEU A 61 -2.18 -6.18 4.09
CA LEU A 61 -2.78 -5.93 2.79
C LEU A 61 -4.26 -6.27 2.86
N SER A 62 -5.13 -5.30 2.58
CA SER A 62 -6.58 -5.52 2.49
C SER A 62 -7.03 -5.40 1.06
N ILE A 63 -7.85 -6.35 0.60
CA ILE A 63 -8.48 -6.34 -0.72
C ILE A 63 -9.93 -5.95 -0.52
N VAL A 64 -10.38 -4.95 -1.26
CA VAL A 64 -11.73 -4.40 -1.21
C VAL A 64 -12.34 -4.50 -2.60
N ASP A 65 -13.56 -4.98 -2.70
CA ASP A 65 -14.27 -5.06 -3.98
C ASP A 65 -14.84 -3.70 -4.43
N ASP A 66 -15.44 -3.67 -5.61
CA ASP A 66 -16.09 -2.50 -6.20
C ASP A 66 -17.26 -1.94 -5.36
N SER A 67 -17.86 -2.75 -4.49
CA SER A 67 -18.91 -2.34 -3.55
C SER A 67 -18.35 -1.73 -2.26
N GLY A 68 -17.03 -1.74 -2.09
CA GLY A 68 -16.36 -1.24 -0.88
C GLY A 68 -16.27 -2.28 0.24
N GLN A 69 -16.61 -3.54 -0.01
CA GLN A 69 -16.54 -4.60 0.99
C GLN A 69 -15.16 -5.24 1.04
N VAL A 70 -14.69 -5.54 2.25
CA VAL A 70 -13.40 -6.21 2.44
C VAL A 70 -13.54 -7.69 2.07
N VAL A 71 -12.85 -8.10 1.01
CA VAL A 71 -12.82 -9.48 0.53
C VAL A 71 -11.80 -10.31 1.32
N GLU A 72 -10.64 -9.74 1.62
CA GLU A 72 -9.53 -10.46 2.27
C GLU A 72 -8.63 -9.50 3.04
N ILE A 73 -8.06 -9.98 4.16
CA ILE A 73 -7.06 -9.24 4.94
C ILE A 73 -5.87 -10.14 5.26
N ILE A 74 -4.74 -9.86 4.63
CA ILE A 74 -3.48 -10.54 4.89
C ILE A 74 -2.70 -9.73 5.90
N ARG A 75 -2.45 -10.30 7.09
CA ARG A 75 -1.61 -9.70 8.13
C ARG A 75 -0.27 -10.42 8.15
N GLN A 76 0.82 -9.67 8.24
CA GLN A 76 2.17 -10.22 8.35
C GLN A 76 2.92 -9.51 9.47
N GLN A 77 3.57 -10.32 10.29
CA GLN A 77 4.49 -9.91 11.35
C GLN A 77 5.90 -10.47 11.07
N PRO A 78 6.95 -9.97 11.74
CA PRO A 78 8.29 -10.49 11.54
C PRO A 78 8.34 -12.01 11.77
N GLY A 79 8.94 -12.73 10.81
CA GLY A 79 8.99 -14.18 10.80
C GLY A 79 8.00 -14.83 9.82
N ASP A 80 6.97 -14.10 9.38
CA ASP A 80 6.04 -14.60 8.37
C ASP A 80 6.64 -14.50 6.95
N ASP A 81 6.28 -15.45 6.08
CA ASP A 81 6.86 -15.61 4.73
C ASP A 81 6.79 -14.35 3.85
N ASN A 82 5.72 -13.57 3.95
CA ASN A 82 5.50 -12.38 3.11
C ASN A 82 5.81 -11.07 3.84
N TYR A 83 6.31 -11.12 5.08
CA TYR A 83 6.61 -9.94 5.87
C TYR A 83 7.50 -8.94 5.12
N THR A 84 8.65 -9.41 4.63
CA THR A 84 9.63 -8.55 3.93
C THR A 84 9.02 -7.91 2.67
N ARG A 85 8.15 -8.64 1.96
CA ARG A 85 7.49 -8.16 0.74
C ARG A 85 6.47 -7.07 1.04
N LEU A 86 5.65 -7.23 2.08
CA LEU A 86 4.70 -6.20 2.51
C LEU A 86 5.41 -4.97 3.08
N ALA A 87 6.47 -5.17 3.87
CA ALA A 87 7.28 -4.07 4.40
C ALA A 87 7.88 -3.23 3.26
N GLN A 88 8.48 -3.89 2.26
CA GLN A 88 9.03 -3.21 1.09
C GLN A 88 7.94 -2.46 0.30
N MET A 89 6.80 -3.11 0.04
CA MET A 89 5.68 -2.51 -0.67
C MET A 89 5.18 -1.26 0.07
N TYR A 90 5.05 -1.31 1.39
CA TYR A 90 4.64 -0.18 2.22
C TYR A 90 5.64 0.98 2.14
N ILE A 91 6.95 0.71 2.27
CA ILE A 91 7.99 1.74 2.23
C ILE A 91 8.00 2.47 0.88
N VAL A 92 7.88 1.73 -0.22
CA VAL A 92 7.90 2.30 -1.57
C VAL A 92 6.60 3.06 -1.86
N SER A 93 5.45 2.48 -1.55
CA SER A 93 4.14 3.14 -1.72
C SER A 93 4.10 4.48 -0.97
N ARG A 94 4.52 4.50 0.30
CA ARG A 94 4.65 5.74 1.09
C ARG A 94 5.49 6.79 0.37
N ARG A 95 6.72 6.44 -0.02
CA ARG A 95 7.65 7.38 -0.67
C ARG A 95 7.06 7.95 -1.96
N SER A 96 6.44 7.09 -2.79
CA SER A 96 5.83 7.54 -4.05
C SER A 96 4.64 8.47 -3.82
N ALA A 97 3.78 8.15 -2.86
CA ALA A 97 2.60 8.95 -2.54
C ALA A 97 2.96 10.31 -1.91
N GLU A 98 4.01 10.35 -1.08
CA GLU A 98 4.51 11.57 -0.44
C GLU A 98 5.21 12.49 -1.45
N TYR A 99 6.00 11.94 -2.38
CA TYR A 99 6.63 12.74 -3.45
C TYR A 99 5.57 13.43 -4.33
N ASN A 100 4.49 12.73 -4.68
CA ASN A 100 3.37 13.32 -5.42
C ASN A 100 2.66 14.44 -4.62
N ALA A 101 2.65 14.35 -3.29
CA ALA A 101 2.08 15.38 -2.42
C ALA A 101 2.97 16.64 -2.40
N GLU A 102 4.29 16.50 -2.33
CA GLU A 102 5.24 17.61 -2.41
C GLU A 102 5.12 18.36 -3.75
N ALA A 103 5.13 17.64 -4.87
CA ALA A 103 4.94 18.24 -6.19
C ALA A 103 3.57 18.94 -6.36
N SER A 104 2.55 18.48 -5.62
CA SER A 104 1.24 19.13 -5.62
C SER A 104 1.23 20.39 -4.74
N LEU A 105 1.94 20.37 -3.61
CA LEU A 105 2.12 21.54 -2.75
C LEU A 105 2.89 22.65 -3.48
N ASP A 106 3.98 22.32 -4.17
CA ASP A 106 4.79 23.29 -4.92
C ASP A 106 3.97 24.00 -5.99
N ARG A 107 3.10 23.26 -6.71
CA ARG A 107 2.19 23.84 -7.71
C ARG A 107 1.19 24.82 -7.08
N LEU A 108 0.60 24.45 -5.94
CA LEU A 108 -0.34 25.31 -5.23
C LEU A 108 0.33 26.59 -4.73
N LEU A 109 1.57 26.50 -4.22
CA LEU A 109 2.34 27.66 -3.78
C LEU A 109 2.65 28.59 -4.96
N GLN A 110 3.10 28.06 -6.09
CA GLN A 110 3.36 28.84 -7.30
C GLN A 110 2.09 29.57 -7.80
N GLU A 111 0.93 28.90 -7.81
CA GLU A 111 -0.33 29.53 -8.20
C GLU A 111 -0.70 30.70 -7.27
N LEU A 112 -0.51 30.53 -5.96
CA LEU A 112 -0.79 31.58 -4.99
C LEU A 112 0.17 32.77 -5.10
N GLU A 113 1.45 32.53 -5.37
CA GLU A 113 2.46 33.58 -5.57
C GLU A 113 2.29 34.34 -6.90
N SER A 114 1.63 33.72 -7.89
CA SER A 114 1.40 34.29 -9.22
C SER A 114 0.15 35.18 -9.35
N ARG A 115 -0.63 35.32 -8.27
CA ARG A 115 -1.85 36.17 -8.20
C ARG A 115 -1.57 37.48 -7.48
#